data_AF-A0A818CZ32-F1
#
_entry.id   AF-A0A818CZ32-F1
#
_cell.length_a   1.000
_cell.length_b   1.000
_cell.length_c   1.000
_cell.angle_alpha   90.00
_cell.angle_beta   90.00
_cell.angle_gamma   90.00
#
_symmetry.space_group_name_H-M   'P 1'
#
loop_
_entity.id
_entity.type
_entity.pdbx_description
1 polymer ?
#
loop_
_entity_poly.entity_id
_entity_poly.type
_entity_poly.pdbx_seq_one_letter_code
_entity_poly.pdbx_strand_id
1 'polypeptide(L)'
;MPSKIKTTKILSYECCICDVPTKCSYLGVISCHACKMFFKRNAKIGSEASICDFDGLCEININTRHVCPACRLTKCFQCGMTTDKLQLPRYNKPKTNAVVKKQVRYQPTKVNINPAYVERELEYCINKVGCKGILLSPSIKSFNTFEVFRRLVPELGQNFSSTNELSAKAVPTLKHVILTGTQISVSGVHSYDDLIKRGSQLSHKSLIERQASIDPDAPVEIFYTSGTTGQPKAATLTSSGVINLIRSQWEHFGQFFTRLCVPIPMFHIFSEMVGVLNAAVAKCHLTFPAVLPDTVSTMRAIHEEKCTALIGAPIIFRDILMHPDRKKYNLTSLVFGLSGANAMHIDFLRQLEKEVPITRMAQAYGMTETAGIITSSMWAGDEDVKRRLSSIGRPMPGLEIKIVDQKGNTVPIGKSGEIQTRGHSVMREYYGDIEKTKETITPSRWLRTGDEGTMDEDGYVYFVGRKKDIINRGGVKIYPVEVENTIAEHPYVVDAQVFSVPNERYDEEVCAWIRLKPDAPKCQVEDIRNFLKDRLAFFKIPTHIRIVDQFIMTPTGKAQKFKMSEIMANELQQNKNKH
;
A
#
# COMPACT_ATOMS: atom_id res chain seq x y z
N MET A 1 35.97 32.24 -15.80
CA MET A 1 34.85 33.20 -15.73
C MET A 1 33.54 32.45 -15.99
N PRO A 2 32.67 32.24 -14.99
CA PRO A 2 31.33 31.74 -15.21
C PRO A 2 30.33 32.90 -15.34
N SER A 3 29.44 32.75 -16.30
CA SER A 3 28.38 33.67 -16.70
C SER A 3 27.31 33.85 -15.61
N LYS A 4 26.89 35.10 -15.45
CA LYS A 4 25.81 35.55 -14.56
C LYS A 4 24.48 34.84 -14.87
N ILE A 5 23.90 34.18 -13.89
CA ILE A 5 22.47 33.81 -13.90
C ILE A 5 21.67 35.08 -13.54
N LYS A 6 20.79 35.50 -14.44
CA LYS A 6 19.84 36.60 -14.24
C LYS A 6 18.76 36.19 -13.23
N THR A 7 18.55 37.03 -12.23
CA THR A 7 17.41 37.00 -11.28
C THR A 7 16.12 37.51 -11.92
N THR A 8 15.05 36.71 -11.94
CA THR A 8 13.61 37.08 -11.95
C THR A 8 12.81 35.77 -11.75
N LYS A 9 11.80 35.58 -10.89
CA LYS A 9 10.81 36.43 -10.20
C LYS A 9 10.65 35.99 -8.73
N ILE A 10 10.46 36.95 -7.83
CA ILE A 10 9.95 36.71 -6.47
C ILE A 10 8.43 36.55 -6.59
N LEU A 11 7.87 35.41 -6.19
CA LEU A 11 6.42 35.24 -6.02
C LEU A 11 6.03 35.89 -4.68
N SER A 12 5.22 36.94 -4.73
CA SER A 12 4.57 37.53 -3.56
C SER A 12 3.42 36.64 -3.11
N TYR A 13 3.41 36.22 -1.85
CA TYR A 13 2.24 35.60 -1.21
C TYR A 13 1.68 36.56 -0.15
N GLU A 14 0.36 36.64 -0.05
CA GLU A 14 -0.36 37.44 0.95
C GLU A 14 -0.51 36.67 2.28
N CYS A 15 -0.53 37.41 3.38
CA CYS A 15 -0.77 36.87 4.72
C CYS A 15 -2.26 36.57 4.94
N CYS A 16 -2.59 35.31 5.24
CA CYS A 16 -3.98 34.81 5.37
C CYS A 16 -4.79 35.40 6.54
N ILE A 17 -4.22 36.34 7.30
CA ILE A 17 -4.84 36.98 8.47
C ILE A 17 -5.17 38.45 8.18
N CYS A 18 -4.47 39.12 7.27
CA CYS A 18 -4.64 40.56 7.06
C CYS A 18 -4.71 41.04 5.60
N ASP A 19 -4.56 40.17 4.60
CA ASP A 19 -4.66 40.51 3.16
C ASP A 19 -3.81 41.73 2.73
N VAL A 20 -2.68 41.99 3.42
CA VAL A 20 -1.72 43.04 3.02
C VAL A 20 -0.52 42.41 2.30
N PRO A 21 -0.11 42.91 1.11
CA PRO A 21 1.07 42.42 0.41
C PRO A 21 2.36 42.85 1.13
N THR A 22 3.10 41.91 1.71
CA THR A 22 4.42 42.21 2.31
C THR A 22 5.54 42.08 1.28
N LYS A 23 6.22 43.19 0.97
CA LYS A 23 7.61 43.16 0.49
C LYS A 23 8.52 43.18 1.72
N CYS A 24 8.96 42.01 2.20
CA CYS A 24 10.03 41.97 3.21
C CYS A 24 10.94 40.78 2.97
N SER A 25 12.25 41.03 3.01
CA SER A 25 13.28 40.10 2.59
C SER A 25 13.67 39.05 3.64
N TYR A 26 13.26 39.19 4.91
CA TYR A 26 13.48 38.18 5.95
C TYR A 26 12.50 38.42 7.11
N LEU A 27 11.75 37.40 7.54
CA LEU A 27 11.41 37.03 8.93
C LEU A 27 10.13 36.18 9.01
N GLY A 28 10.21 35.06 9.74
CA GLY A 28 9.08 34.22 10.13
C GLY A 28 9.42 33.44 11.41
N VAL A 29 8.42 33.24 12.26
CA VAL A 29 8.51 32.44 13.50
C VAL A 29 8.66 30.96 13.13
N ILE A 30 9.68 30.30 13.69
CA ILE A 30 10.17 28.99 13.29
C ILE A 30 9.64 27.93 14.26
N SER A 31 8.90 26.93 13.76
CA SER A 31 8.20 25.92 14.59
C SER A 31 8.80 24.51 14.56
N CYS A 32 10.05 24.31 14.15
CA CYS A 32 10.64 22.96 14.22
C CYS A 32 12.10 22.91 14.68
N HIS A 33 12.39 21.85 15.45
CA HIS A 33 13.70 21.55 16.05
C HIS A 33 14.84 21.45 15.02
N ALA A 34 14.53 21.06 13.78
CA ALA A 34 15.51 20.97 12.69
C ALA A 34 16.07 22.35 12.27
N CYS A 35 15.27 23.42 12.36
CA CYS A 35 15.72 24.77 12.05
C CYS A 35 16.59 25.37 13.19
N LYS A 36 16.41 24.93 14.45
CA LYS A 36 17.23 25.34 15.62
C LYS A 36 18.71 24.99 15.42
N MET A 37 19.00 23.78 14.92
CA MET A 37 20.36 23.33 14.62
C MET A 37 20.99 24.04 13.41
N PHE A 38 20.16 24.34 12.40
CA PHE A 38 20.60 25.04 11.20
C PHE A 38 21.05 26.49 11.50
N PHE A 39 20.31 27.24 12.32
CA PHE A 39 20.64 28.63 12.62
C PHE A 39 21.74 28.80 13.68
N LYS A 40 21.89 27.87 14.64
CA LYS A 40 23.02 27.84 15.60
C LYS A 40 24.39 27.78 14.92
N ARG A 41 24.47 27.13 13.77
CA ARG A 41 25.71 26.96 13.00
C ARG A 41 26.00 28.08 12.01
N ASN A 42 24.96 28.74 11.48
CA ASN A 42 25.10 29.52 10.24
C ASN A 42 24.76 31.01 10.34
N ALA A 43 24.02 31.46 11.36
CA ALA A 43 23.63 32.85 11.47
C ALA A 43 24.31 33.52 12.67
N LYS A 44 25.26 34.42 12.41
CA LYS A 44 25.68 35.43 13.40
C LYS A 44 24.51 36.39 13.62
N ILE A 45 23.57 36.02 14.48
CA ILE A 45 22.41 36.84 14.82
C ILE A 45 22.87 37.97 15.77
N GLY A 46 22.49 39.21 15.48
CA GLY A 46 22.81 40.39 16.30
C GLY A 46 22.17 40.34 17.69
N SER A 47 22.72 41.14 18.62
CA SER A 47 22.56 41.06 20.08
C SER A 47 21.16 41.30 20.67
N GLU A 48 20.11 41.42 19.85
CA GLU A 48 18.73 41.71 20.32
C GLU A 48 17.72 40.60 20.00
N ALA A 49 18.14 39.46 19.44
CA ALA A 49 17.25 38.35 19.15
C ALA A 49 17.19 37.35 20.32
N SER A 50 16.05 37.30 21.02
CA SER A 50 15.75 36.25 22.00
C SER A 50 15.07 35.05 21.33
N ILE A 51 15.61 33.85 21.54
CA ILE A 51 15.06 32.58 21.03
C ILE A 51 14.03 32.05 22.02
N CYS A 52 12.81 31.77 21.55
CA CYS A 52 11.76 31.12 22.35
C CYS A 52 12.07 29.62 22.50
N ASP A 53 12.13 29.11 23.74
CA ASP A 53 12.58 27.74 24.07
C ASP A 53 11.42 26.85 24.57
N PHE A 54 10.20 27.03 24.04
CA PHE A 54 8.99 26.31 24.50
C PHE A 54 8.59 25.18 23.55
N ASP A 55 8.59 23.93 24.05
CA ASP A 55 8.32 22.67 23.31
C ASP A 55 6.82 22.22 23.36
N GLY A 56 5.86 23.16 23.34
CA GLY A 56 4.42 22.85 23.46
C GLY A 56 3.56 23.29 22.26
N LEU A 57 2.60 22.45 21.85
CA LEU A 57 1.53 22.81 20.90
C LEU A 57 0.61 23.88 21.51
N CYS A 58 0.29 24.90 20.72
CA CYS A 58 -0.62 25.98 21.14
C CYS A 58 -2.08 25.49 21.03
N GLU A 59 -2.73 25.21 22.16
CA GLU A 59 -4.15 24.83 22.18
C GLU A 59 -5.07 26.06 22.29
N ILE A 60 -6.08 26.13 21.43
CA ILE A 60 -7.10 27.18 21.42
C ILE A 60 -8.34 26.66 22.16
N ASN A 61 -8.68 27.28 23.29
CA ASN A 61 -9.88 26.95 24.06
C ASN A 61 -10.94 28.05 23.84
N ILE A 62 -12.15 27.67 23.42
CA ILE A 62 -13.14 28.56 22.78
C ILE A 62 -13.80 29.55 23.76
N ASN A 63 -13.57 29.43 25.08
CA ASN A 63 -14.39 30.12 26.08
C ASN A 63 -13.67 31.07 27.06
N THR A 64 -12.37 31.37 26.93
CA THR A 64 -11.71 32.36 27.81
C THR A 64 -10.63 33.16 27.10
N ARG A 65 -10.46 34.44 27.48
CA ARG A 65 -9.48 35.40 26.94
C ARG A 65 -8.07 34.78 26.78
N HIS A 66 -7.41 35.05 25.66
CA HIS A 66 -6.06 34.58 25.35
C HIS A 66 -4.97 35.30 26.16
N VAL A 67 -4.07 34.52 26.75
CA VAL A 67 -2.72 34.96 27.17
C VAL A 67 -1.75 33.85 26.76
N CYS A 68 -0.76 34.15 25.91
CA CYS A 68 0.35 33.24 25.68
C CYS A 68 1.11 33.06 27.00
N PRO A 69 1.26 31.82 27.54
CA PRO A 69 1.90 31.62 28.84
C PRO A 69 3.37 32.09 28.87
N ALA A 70 4.04 32.09 27.71
CA ALA A 70 5.47 32.37 27.60
C ALA A 70 5.81 33.87 27.49
N CYS A 71 4.97 34.69 26.85
CA CYS A 71 5.34 36.09 26.55
C CYS A 71 4.35 37.17 27.04
N ARG A 72 3.15 36.80 27.53
CA ARG A 72 2.11 37.73 28.03
C ARG A 72 1.77 38.93 27.11
N LEU A 73 2.16 38.92 25.84
CA LEU A 73 1.94 40.04 24.92
C LEU A 73 0.48 40.08 24.45
N THR A 74 -0.15 41.25 24.59
CA THR A 74 -1.53 41.56 24.22
C THR A 74 -1.68 42.21 22.84
N LYS A 75 -0.57 42.39 22.09
CA LYS A 75 -0.53 43.16 20.83
C LYS A 75 0.39 42.54 19.78
N CYS A 76 -0.09 42.40 18.54
CA CYS A 76 0.72 41.95 17.41
C CYS A 76 1.64 43.08 16.92
N PHE A 77 2.95 42.85 16.85
CA PHE A 77 3.93 43.87 16.45
C PHE A 77 3.91 44.23 14.95
N GLN A 78 3.33 43.38 14.09
CA GLN A 78 3.27 43.62 12.65
C GLN A 78 2.07 44.52 12.24
N CYS A 79 0.92 44.37 12.90
CA CYS A 79 -0.33 45.07 12.53
C CYS A 79 -0.93 45.92 13.66
N GLY A 80 -0.32 45.92 14.85
CA GLY A 80 -0.78 46.71 16.00
C GLY A 80 -2.10 46.25 16.63
N MET A 81 -2.69 45.14 16.18
CA MET A 81 -3.97 44.64 16.71
C MET A 81 -3.82 44.12 18.14
N THR A 82 -4.75 44.54 19.01
CA THR A 82 -4.88 44.09 20.40
C THR A 82 -5.88 42.93 20.51
N THR A 83 -5.67 42.03 21.48
CA THR A 83 -6.50 40.83 21.72
C THR A 83 -8.01 41.12 21.90
N ASP A 84 -8.35 42.34 22.29
CA ASP A 84 -9.70 42.87 22.47
C ASP A 84 -10.46 43.11 21.14
N LYS A 85 -9.74 43.17 20.00
CA LYS A 85 -10.34 43.29 18.66
C LYS A 85 -10.45 41.95 17.92
N LEU A 86 -9.97 40.85 18.50
CA LEU A 86 -10.22 39.48 18.06
C LEU A 86 -11.62 39.01 18.54
N GLN A 87 -12.65 39.77 18.17
CA GLN A 87 -13.98 39.18 18.09
C GLN A 87 -14.10 38.61 16.67
N LEU A 88 -13.77 37.33 16.54
CA LEU A 88 -14.29 36.53 15.43
C LEU A 88 -15.81 36.77 15.38
N PRO A 89 -16.44 36.83 14.20
CA PRO A 89 -17.89 36.96 14.11
C PRO A 89 -18.48 35.88 15.01
N ARG A 90 -19.23 36.30 16.05
CA ARG A 90 -20.03 35.36 16.84
C ARG A 90 -20.74 34.47 15.84
N TYR A 91 -20.57 33.15 15.95
CA TYR A 91 -21.43 32.20 15.27
C TYR A 91 -22.86 32.60 15.59
N ASN A 92 -23.50 33.33 14.67
CA ASN A 92 -24.93 33.52 14.70
C ASN A 92 -25.49 32.11 14.60
N LYS A 93 -26.06 31.60 15.71
CA LYS A 93 -27.13 30.61 15.60
C LYS A 93 -28.07 31.16 14.53
N PRO A 94 -28.39 30.42 13.45
CA PRO A 94 -29.32 30.92 12.47
C PRO A 94 -30.65 31.17 13.18
N LYS A 95 -31.01 32.44 13.39
CA LYS A 95 -32.40 32.86 13.58
C LYS A 95 -33.01 32.96 12.19
N THR A 96 -33.13 31.82 11.52
CA THR A 96 -33.97 31.68 10.33
C THR A 96 -34.51 30.27 10.35
N ASN A 97 -35.80 30.11 10.08
CA ASN A 97 -36.44 28.86 9.68
C ASN A 97 -35.90 28.39 8.32
N ALA A 98 -34.60 28.44 8.11
CA ALA A 98 -33.93 27.90 6.95
C ALA A 98 -33.91 26.39 7.13
N VAL A 99 -34.79 25.72 6.40
CA VAL A 99 -34.69 24.31 6.08
C VAL A 99 -33.21 23.97 5.92
N VAL A 100 -32.64 23.21 6.86
CA VAL A 100 -31.30 22.62 6.72
C VAL A 100 -31.44 21.66 5.55
N LYS A 101 -31.31 22.17 4.32
CA LYS A 101 -31.05 21.33 3.17
C LYS A 101 -29.80 20.57 3.55
N LYS A 102 -29.93 19.27 3.82
CA LYS A 102 -28.81 18.34 3.97
C LYS A 102 -27.82 18.69 2.86
N GLN A 103 -26.76 19.41 3.19
CA GLN A 103 -25.72 19.73 2.23
C GLN A 103 -25.08 18.37 1.98
N VAL A 104 -25.43 17.75 0.85
CA VAL A 104 -24.93 16.43 0.49
C VAL A 104 -23.42 16.59 0.38
N ARG A 105 -22.70 16.09 1.39
CA ARG A 105 -21.25 15.98 1.37
C ARG A 105 -20.92 14.94 0.31
N TYR A 106 -20.83 15.39 -0.94
CA TYR A 106 -20.26 14.56 -1.99
C TYR A 106 -18.81 14.28 -1.58
N GLN A 107 -18.26 13.10 -1.78
CA GLN A 107 -16.81 12.87 -1.72
C GLN A 107 -16.55 11.78 -2.75
N PRO A 108 -15.86 12.10 -3.86
CA PRO A 108 -15.59 11.08 -4.85
C PRO A 108 -14.68 10.02 -4.22
N THR A 109 -15.14 8.78 -4.19
CA THR A 109 -14.38 7.63 -3.73
C THR A 109 -13.62 7.06 -4.93
N LYS A 110 -12.29 6.97 -4.81
CA LYS A 110 -11.45 6.38 -5.86
C LYS A 110 -11.60 4.86 -5.82
N VAL A 111 -11.81 4.23 -6.97
CA VAL A 111 -11.88 2.77 -7.09
C VAL A 111 -10.63 2.30 -7.83
N ASN A 112 -9.80 1.49 -7.18
CA ASN A 112 -8.57 0.97 -7.75
C ASN A 112 -8.88 -0.32 -8.51
N ILE A 113 -8.80 -0.25 -9.85
CA ILE A 113 -9.09 -1.36 -10.75
C ILE A 113 -7.78 -1.85 -11.37
N ASN A 114 -7.60 -3.18 -11.39
CA ASN A 114 -6.46 -3.78 -12.05
C ASN A 114 -6.60 -3.60 -13.57
N PRO A 115 -5.63 -2.96 -14.24
CA PRO A 115 -5.74 -2.71 -15.67
C PRO A 115 -5.57 -3.98 -16.52
N ALA A 116 -5.16 -5.11 -15.93
CA ALA A 116 -5.11 -6.39 -16.63
C ALA A 116 -6.47 -7.11 -16.70
N TYR A 117 -7.53 -6.55 -16.11
CA TYR A 117 -8.86 -7.15 -16.16
C TYR A 117 -9.40 -7.22 -17.58
N VAL A 118 -9.97 -8.37 -17.92
CA VAL A 118 -10.71 -8.57 -19.18
C VAL A 118 -12.16 -8.09 -19.03
N GLU A 119 -12.90 -8.03 -20.14
CA GLU A 119 -14.25 -7.43 -20.23
C GLU A 119 -15.18 -7.82 -19.06
N ARG A 120 -15.34 -9.12 -18.81
CA ARG A 120 -16.22 -9.62 -17.74
C ARG A 120 -15.80 -9.18 -16.33
N GLU A 121 -14.50 -9.17 -16.05
CA GLU A 121 -13.97 -8.75 -14.76
C GLU A 121 -14.12 -7.24 -14.57
N LEU A 122 -13.88 -6.48 -15.64
CA LEU A 122 -14.01 -5.03 -15.66
C LEU A 122 -15.47 -4.58 -15.49
N GLU A 123 -16.39 -5.21 -16.22
CA GLU A 123 -17.84 -4.99 -16.11
C GLU A 123 -18.32 -5.22 -14.67
N TYR A 124 -17.96 -6.38 -14.10
CA TYR A 124 -18.31 -6.73 -12.73
C TYR A 124 -17.82 -5.66 -11.74
N CYS A 125 -16.55 -5.25 -11.85
CA CYS A 125 -15.99 -4.25 -10.95
C CYS A 125 -16.73 -2.91 -11.07
N ILE A 126 -16.88 -2.37 -12.28
CA ILE A 126 -17.56 -1.10 -12.52
C ILE A 126 -18.99 -1.11 -11.93
N ASN A 127 -19.74 -2.19 -12.18
CA ASN A 127 -21.12 -2.30 -11.73
C ASN A 127 -21.25 -2.56 -10.23
N LYS A 128 -20.36 -3.36 -9.61
CA LYS A 128 -20.42 -3.70 -8.18
C LYS A 128 -20.43 -2.47 -7.28
N VAL A 129 -19.69 -1.43 -7.65
CA VAL A 129 -19.59 -0.18 -6.87
C VAL A 129 -20.30 1.01 -7.55
N GLY A 130 -20.92 0.77 -8.71
CA GLY A 130 -21.65 1.80 -9.44
C GLY A 130 -20.79 2.98 -9.89
N CYS A 131 -19.58 2.72 -10.41
CA CYS A 131 -18.65 3.77 -10.84
C CYS A 131 -19.34 4.77 -11.76
N LYS A 132 -19.11 6.07 -11.51
CA LYS A 132 -19.64 7.19 -12.32
C LYS A 132 -18.65 7.70 -13.35
N GLY A 133 -17.36 7.53 -13.11
CA GLY A 133 -16.30 7.86 -14.05
C GLY A 133 -15.18 6.82 -14.01
N ILE A 134 -14.45 6.70 -15.11
CA ILE A 134 -13.27 5.84 -15.24
C ILE A 134 -12.13 6.62 -15.87
N LEU A 135 -10.94 6.49 -15.27
CA LEU A 135 -9.68 6.99 -15.82
C LEU A 135 -8.89 5.81 -16.37
N LEU A 136 -8.57 5.84 -17.66
CA LEU A 136 -7.93 4.74 -18.38
C LEU A 136 -6.60 5.20 -19.00
N SER A 137 -5.58 4.36 -18.86
CA SER A 137 -4.45 4.40 -19.78
C SER A 137 -4.85 3.73 -21.10
N PRO A 138 -4.47 4.25 -22.28
CA PRO A 138 -4.78 3.61 -23.56
C PRO A 138 -4.19 2.20 -23.68
N SER A 139 -2.99 2.00 -23.15
CA SER A 139 -2.29 0.73 -23.15
C SER A 139 -1.37 0.57 -21.95
N ILE A 140 -0.98 -0.68 -21.68
CA ILE A 140 0.05 -1.07 -20.72
C ILE A 140 0.90 -2.19 -21.35
N LYS A 141 2.18 -1.91 -21.60
CA LYS A 141 3.05 -2.79 -22.40
C LYS A 141 2.37 -3.14 -23.74
N SER A 142 2.20 -4.42 -24.06
CA SER A 142 1.49 -4.92 -25.25
C SER A 142 -0.03 -5.01 -25.08
N PHE A 143 -0.55 -4.78 -23.87
CA PHE A 143 -1.98 -4.92 -23.58
C PHE A 143 -2.72 -3.61 -23.85
N ASN A 144 -3.66 -3.64 -24.80
CA ASN A 144 -4.49 -2.48 -25.14
C ASN A 144 -5.75 -2.46 -24.26
N THR A 145 -5.64 -1.77 -23.13
CA THR A 145 -6.72 -1.58 -22.15
C THR A 145 -7.90 -0.82 -22.73
N PHE A 146 -7.66 0.12 -23.64
CA PHE A 146 -8.76 0.86 -24.27
C PHE A 146 -9.59 -0.01 -25.21
N GLU A 147 -8.96 -0.90 -25.99
CA GLU A 147 -9.69 -1.83 -26.85
C GLU A 147 -10.54 -2.84 -26.06
N VAL A 148 -10.04 -3.32 -24.91
CA VAL A 148 -10.85 -4.13 -23.98
C VAL A 148 -12.09 -3.35 -23.53
N PHE A 149 -11.92 -2.07 -23.18
CA PHE A 149 -13.02 -1.22 -22.78
C PHE A 149 -14.00 -0.92 -23.93
N ARG A 150 -13.52 -0.73 -25.17
CA ARG A 150 -14.39 -0.54 -26.35
C ARG A 150 -15.21 -1.77 -26.69
N ARG A 151 -14.69 -2.98 -26.50
CA ARG A 151 -15.47 -4.21 -26.67
C ARG A 151 -16.56 -4.35 -25.60
N LEU A 152 -16.27 -3.93 -24.38
CA LEU A 152 -17.28 -3.85 -23.30
C LEU A 152 -18.34 -2.78 -23.58
N VAL A 153 -17.95 -1.65 -24.16
CA VAL A 153 -18.80 -0.48 -24.42
C VAL A 153 -18.75 -0.13 -25.92
N PRO A 154 -19.42 -0.92 -26.78
CA PRO A 154 -19.45 -0.66 -28.22
C PRO A 154 -20.13 0.67 -28.58
N GLU A 155 -20.92 1.25 -27.67
CA GLU A 155 -21.55 2.56 -27.82
C GLU A 155 -20.55 3.74 -27.78
N LEU A 156 -19.28 3.49 -27.41
CA LEU A 156 -18.23 4.52 -27.47
C LEU A 156 -18.05 5.06 -28.89
N GLY A 157 -18.09 6.39 -29.00
CA GLY A 157 -18.06 7.12 -30.27
C GLY A 157 -19.45 7.29 -30.94
N GLN A 158 -20.53 6.74 -30.38
CA GLN A 158 -21.88 6.82 -30.93
C GLN A 158 -22.86 7.48 -29.93
N ASN A 159 -23.74 8.37 -30.39
CA ASN A 159 -24.87 8.92 -29.61
C ASN A 159 -24.53 9.54 -28.24
N PHE A 160 -23.70 10.59 -28.20
CA PHE A 160 -23.47 11.36 -26.97
C PHE A 160 -24.43 12.54 -26.79
N SER A 161 -24.78 12.82 -25.54
CA SER A 161 -25.45 14.06 -25.14
C SER A 161 -24.55 15.27 -25.39
N SER A 162 -25.11 16.47 -25.37
CA SER A 162 -24.35 17.73 -25.35
C SER A 162 -23.37 17.84 -24.16
N THR A 163 -23.51 17.00 -23.15
CA THR A 163 -22.64 16.93 -21.96
C THR A 163 -21.53 15.87 -22.06
N ASN A 164 -21.42 15.14 -23.18
CA ASN A 164 -20.48 14.02 -23.38
C ASN A 164 -20.62 12.92 -22.31
N GLU A 165 -21.83 12.66 -21.82
CA GLU A 165 -22.10 11.57 -20.88
C GLU A 165 -22.32 10.24 -21.61
N LEU A 166 -21.66 9.19 -21.13
CA LEU A 166 -21.82 7.83 -21.62
C LEU A 166 -23.18 7.24 -21.23
N SER A 167 -23.82 6.59 -22.19
CA SER A 167 -24.97 5.71 -21.98
C SER A 167 -24.66 4.34 -22.59
N ALA A 168 -24.23 3.41 -21.74
CA ALA A 168 -23.82 2.07 -22.14
C ALA A 168 -24.65 1.00 -21.43
N LYS A 169 -25.06 -0.04 -22.15
CA LYS A 169 -25.88 -1.12 -21.56
C LYS A 169 -25.10 -1.94 -20.52
N ALA A 170 -23.84 -2.24 -20.80
CA ALA A 170 -23.01 -3.09 -19.93
C ALA A 170 -22.62 -2.40 -18.62
N VAL A 171 -22.49 -1.07 -18.61
CA VAL A 171 -22.06 -0.27 -17.46
C VAL A 171 -22.96 0.95 -17.26
N PRO A 172 -24.24 0.74 -16.88
CA PRO A 172 -25.27 1.79 -16.93
C PRO A 172 -25.01 2.97 -15.99
N THR A 173 -24.22 2.78 -14.93
CA THR A 173 -23.87 3.84 -13.98
C THR A 173 -22.73 4.73 -14.47
N LEU A 174 -21.90 4.26 -15.41
CA LEU A 174 -20.71 4.96 -15.87
C LEU A 174 -21.07 6.06 -16.85
N LYS A 175 -20.71 7.31 -16.52
CA LYS A 175 -21.04 8.51 -17.28
C LYS A 175 -19.83 9.20 -17.89
N HIS A 176 -18.66 9.11 -17.26
CA HIS A 176 -17.48 9.80 -17.72
C HIS A 176 -16.35 8.82 -18.03
N VAL A 177 -15.86 8.85 -19.26
CA VAL A 177 -14.65 8.12 -19.67
C VAL A 177 -13.55 9.15 -19.85
N ILE A 178 -12.41 8.94 -19.18
CA ILE A 178 -11.25 9.83 -19.24
C ILE A 178 -10.04 9.01 -19.70
N LEU A 179 -9.34 9.46 -20.73
CA LEU A 179 -8.10 8.83 -21.20
C LEU A 179 -6.87 9.67 -20.83
N THR A 180 -5.82 9.01 -20.35
CA THR A 180 -4.50 9.63 -20.14
C THR A 180 -3.67 9.60 -21.43
N GLY A 181 -2.87 10.63 -21.69
CA GLY A 181 -1.98 10.70 -22.86
C GLY A 181 -2.36 11.79 -23.87
N THR A 182 -1.47 12.07 -24.82
CA THR A 182 -1.61 13.16 -25.79
C THR A 182 -2.62 12.83 -26.90
N GLN A 183 -3.68 13.63 -26.98
CA GLN A 183 -4.62 13.77 -28.12
C GLN A 183 -5.23 12.48 -28.68
N ILE A 184 -6.09 11.83 -27.90
CA ILE A 184 -7.12 10.95 -28.46
C ILE A 184 -8.46 11.70 -28.41
N SER A 185 -8.88 12.25 -29.54
CA SER A 185 -10.23 12.82 -29.69
C SER A 185 -11.18 11.70 -30.11
N VAL A 186 -11.64 10.92 -29.14
CA VAL A 186 -12.78 10.01 -29.34
C VAL A 186 -14.02 10.74 -28.83
N SER A 187 -15.03 10.88 -29.68
CA SER A 187 -16.31 11.49 -29.30
C SER A 187 -16.84 10.82 -28.02
N GLY A 188 -17.21 11.62 -27.03
CA GLY A 188 -17.69 11.15 -25.73
C GLY A 188 -16.63 10.64 -24.75
N VAL A 189 -15.35 10.85 -25.04
CA VAL A 189 -14.24 10.59 -24.11
C VAL A 189 -13.56 11.91 -23.77
N HIS A 190 -13.35 12.16 -22.48
CA HIS A 190 -12.60 13.32 -22.02
C HIS A 190 -11.09 13.04 -22.06
N SER A 191 -10.30 14.01 -22.49
CA SER A 191 -8.86 13.98 -22.23
C SER A 191 -8.57 14.29 -20.76
N TYR A 192 -7.57 13.63 -20.19
CA TYR A 192 -7.04 13.97 -18.87
C TYR A 192 -6.57 15.43 -18.81
N ASP A 193 -5.94 15.94 -19.88
CA ASP A 193 -5.48 17.34 -19.93
C ASP A 193 -6.64 18.33 -19.85
N ASP A 194 -7.79 18.01 -20.46
CA ASP A 194 -8.98 18.86 -20.39
C ASP A 194 -9.61 18.83 -19.01
N LEU A 195 -9.50 17.71 -18.28
CA LEU A 195 -9.90 17.65 -16.88
C LEU A 195 -8.99 18.54 -16.01
N ILE A 196 -7.67 18.50 -16.23
CA ILE A 196 -6.72 19.36 -15.52
C ILE A 196 -6.96 20.84 -15.82
N LYS A 197 -7.19 21.21 -17.08
CA LYS A 197 -7.53 22.59 -17.47
C LYS A 197 -8.85 23.07 -16.86
N ARG A 198 -9.88 22.22 -16.80
CA ARG A 198 -11.12 22.55 -16.09
C ARG A 198 -10.89 22.75 -14.59
N GLY A 199 -10.05 21.90 -13.99
CA GLY A 199 -9.66 22.03 -12.59
C GLY A 199 -8.92 23.34 -12.28
N SER A 200 -8.04 23.80 -13.17
CA SER A 200 -7.26 25.03 -12.98
C SER A 200 -8.11 26.31 -13.08
N GLN A 201 -9.33 26.22 -13.63
CA GLN A 201 -10.29 27.32 -13.68
C GLN A 201 -11.10 27.47 -12.38
N LEU A 202 -11.03 26.50 -11.46
CA LEU A 202 -11.73 26.56 -10.19
C LEU A 202 -11.06 27.57 -9.24
N SER A 203 -11.88 28.34 -8.53
CA SER A 203 -11.37 29.31 -7.56
C SER A 203 -10.80 28.60 -6.32
N HIS A 204 -9.81 29.23 -5.67
CA HIS A 204 -9.28 28.75 -4.40
C HIS A 204 -10.36 28.68 -3.30
N LYS A 205 -11.33 29.60 -3.34
CA LYS A 205 -12.51 29.58 -2.47
C LYS A 205 -13.32 28.29 -2.62
N SER A 206 -13.58 27.86 -3.87
CA SER A 206 -14.30 26.61 -4.14
C SER A 206 -13.55 25.40 -3.60
N LEU A 207 -12.22 25.41 -3.65
CA LEU A 207 -11.40 24.35 -3.04
C LEU A 207 -11.52 24.32 -1.51
N ILE A 208 -11.45 25.48 -0.85
CA ILE A 208 -11.60 25.59 0.61
C ILE A 208 -12.99 25.12 1.06
N GLU A 209 -14.05 25.59 0.40
CA GLU A 209 -15.43 25.16 0.68
C GLU A 209 -15.58 23.65 0.50
N ARG A 210 -14.95 23.11 -0.53
CA ARG A 210 -14.94 21.67 -0.79
C ARG A 210 -14.24 20.92 0.32
N GLN A 211 -13.03 21.34 0.71
CA GLN A 211 -12.25 20.72 1.78
C GLN A 211 -13.01 20.74 3.11
N ALA A 212 -13.66 21.86 3.45
CA ALA A 212 -14.48 21.97 4.66
C ALA A 212 -15.73 21.07 4.64
N SER A 213 -16.18 20.64 3.46
CA SER A 213 -17.33 19.73 3.30
C SER A 213 -16.97 18.24 3.38
N ILE A 214 -15.68 17.89 3.46
CA ILE A 214 -15.23 16.49 3.51
C ILE A 214 -15.52 15.90 4.90
N ASP A 215 -15.97 14.65 4.91
CA ASP A 215 -16.14 13.87 6.14
C ASP A 215 -14.95 12.92 6.30
N PRO A 216 -14.16 13.01 7.38
CA PRO A 216 -13.00 12.14 7.57
C PRO A 216 -13.37 10.65 7.59
N ASP A 217 -14.60 10.30 8.00
CA ASP A 217 -15.05 8.90 8.08
C ASP A 217 -15.80 8.43 6.82
N ALA A 218 -15.93 9.32 5.83
CA ALA A 218 -16.47 8.93 4.53
C ALA A 218 -15.46 8.11 3.71
N PRO A 219 -15.97 7.25 2.80
CA PRO A 219 -15.15 6.45 1.91
C PRO A 219 -14.24 7.30 1.03
N VAL A 220 -12.94 6.99 1.03
CA VAL A 220 -11.93 7.65 0.19
C VAL A 220 -11.46 6.74 -0.94
N GLU A 221 -11.27 5.45 -0.66
CA GLU A 221 -10.78 4.47 -1.61
C GLU A 221 -11.51 3.13 -1.49
N ILE A 222 -11.68 2.47 -2.62
CA ILE A 222 -12.13 1.08 -2.71
C ILE A 222 -11.07 0.28 -3.46
N PHE A 223 -10.73 -0.88 -2.90
CA PHE A 223 -9.83 -1.84 -3.52
C PHE A 223 -10.51 -3.19 -3.69
N TYR A 224 -10.28 -3.83 -4.84
CA TYR A 224 -10.71 -5.20 -5.03
C TYR A 224 -9.71 -6.17 -4.40
N THR A 225 -10.19 -7.00 -3.48
CA THR A 225 -9.40 -8.06 -2.87
C THR A 225 -9.40 -9.27 -3.80
N SER A 226 -8.21 -9.79 -4.12
CA SER A 226 -8.07 -11.03 -4.89
C SER A 226 -8.43 -12.25 -4.01
N GLY A 227 -9.71 -12.62 -4.00
CA GLY A 227 -10.13 -13.92 -3.51
C GLY A 227 -9.60 -15.02 -4.43
N THR A 228 -9.09 -16.11 -3.87
CA THR A 228 -8.59 -17.28 -4.63
C THR A 228 -9.71 -18.25 -5.03
N THR A 229 -10.97 -17.95 -4.70
CA THR A 229 -12.10 -18.88 -4.82
C THR A 229 -13.42 -18.22 -5.24
N GLY A 230 -13.45 -16.93 -5.58
CA GLY A 230 -14.71 -16.23 -5.91
C GLY A 230 -14.54 -14.83 -6.52
N GLN A 231 -15.67 -14.18 -6.82
CA GLN A 231 -15.70 -12.81 -7.36
C GLN A 231 -14.96 -11.82 -6.43
N PRO A 232 -14.20 -10.85 -6.96
CA PRO A 232 -13.49 -9.88 -6.14
C PRO A 232 -14.42 -9.10 -5.20
N LYS A 233 -14.01 -8.95 -3.94
CA LYS A 233 -14.73 -8.15 -2.93
C LYS A 233 -14.19 -6.73 -2.94
N ALA A 234 -15.08 -5.74 -2.80
CA ALA A 234 -14.75 -4.32 -2.83
C ALA A 234 -14.53 -3.79 -1.41
N ALA A 235 -13.30 -3.81 -0.90
CA ALA A 235 -12.97 -3.30 0.44
C ALA A 235 -12.96 -1.77 0.46
N THR A 236 -13.79 -1.17 1.31
CA THR A 236 -13.99 0.29 1.40
C THR A 236 -13.18 0.89 2.54
N LEU A 237 -12.29 1.83 2.23
CA LEU A 237 -11.41 2.52 3.17
C LEU A 237 -11.91 3.94 3.46
N THR A 238 -11.67 4.44 4.67
CA THR A 238 -12.03 5.82 5.07
C THR A 238 -10.83 6.76 5.01
N SER A 239 -11.10 8.05 4.87
CA SER A 239 -10.04 9.08 4.86
C SER A 239 -9.23 9.07 6.16
N SER A 240 -9.91 9.00 7.30
CA SER A 240 -9.30 8.93 8.64
C SER A 240 -8.39 7.71 8.78
N GLY A 241 -8.84 6.54 8.34
CA GLY A 241 -8.07 5.31 8.45
C GLY A 241 -6.80 5.33 7.60
N VAL A 242 -6.93 5.75 6.34
CA VAL A 242 -5.82 5.86 5.39
C VAL A 242 -4.80 6.90 5.85
N ILE A 243 -5.23 8.13 6.16
CA ILE A 243 -4.32 9.23 6.52
C ILE A 243 -3.56 8.93 7.82
N ASN A 244 -4.24 8.41 8.84
CA ASN A 244 -3.58 8.04 10.10
C ASN A 244 -2.55 6.91 9.90
N LEU A 245 -2.85 5.96 9.01
CA LEU A 245 -1.91 4.89 8.68
C LEU A 245 -0.68 5.40 7.93
N ILE A 246 -0.86 6.29 6.95
CA ILE A 246 0.25 6.93 6.23
C ILE A 246 1.14 7.71 7.20
N ARG A 247 0.53 8.48 8.11
CA ARG A 247 1.27 9.20 9.14
C ARG A 247 2.08 8.26 10.04
N SER A 248 1.46 7.20 10.54
CA SER A 248 2.10 6.17 11.37
C SER A 248 3.28 5.50 10.64
N GLN A 249 3.13 5.22 9.35
CA GLN A 249 4.20 4.68 8.51
C GLN A 249 5.32 5.68 8.27
N TRP A 250 5.01 6.96 8.04
CA TRP A 250 6.02 8.00 7.87
C TRP A 250 6.82 8.24 9.15
N GLU A 251 6.16 8.32 10.30
CA GLU A 251 6.83 8.44 11.60
C GLU A 251 7.76 7.26 11.88
N HIS A 252 7.42 6.07 11.37
CA HIS A 252 8.16 4.83 11.59
C HIS A 252 9.30 4.60 10.55
N PHE A 253 9.06 4.83 9.26
CA PHE A 253 10.00 4.56 8.16
C PHE A 253 10.63 5.79 7.52
N GLY A 254 10.17 7.00 7.84
CA GLY A 254 10.46 8.21 7.06
C GLY A 254 11.94 8.56 6.92
N GLN A 255 12.76 8.16 7.91
CA GLN A 255 14.22 8.30 7.84
C GLN A 255 14.87 7.54 6.68
N PHE A 256 14.24 6.46 6.18
CA PHE A 256 14.74 5.65 5.06
C PHE A 256 14.15 6.11 3.71
N PHE A 257 13.00 6.78 3.73
CA PHE A 257 12.23 7.17 2.57
C PHE A 257 12.67 8.53 1.99
N THR A 258 13.98 8.73 1.80
CA THR A 258 14.47 9.93 1.09
C THR A 258 14.17 9.83 -0.41
N ARG A 259 14.55 8.70 -1.03
CA ARG A 259 14.29 8.38 -2.44
C ARG A 259 13.75 6.95 -2.53
N LEU A 260 12.44 6.81 -2.71
CA LEU A 260 11.76 5.51 -2.66
C LEU A 260 11.48 4.98 -4.08
N CYS A 261 12.03 3.82 -4.41
CA CYS A 261 11.68 3.08 -5.61
C CYS A 261 10.44 2.21 -5.38
N VAL A 262 9.43 2.36 -6.24
CA VAL A 262 8.11 1.70 -6.13
C VAL A 262 7.82 0.87 -7.39
N PRO A 263 8.40 -0.34 -7.53
CA PRO A 263 8.15 -1.25 -8.65
C PRO A 263 6.82 -2.04 -8.55
N ILE A 264 5.89 -1.61 -7.70
CA ILE A 264 4.60 -2.26 -7.47
C ILE A 264 3.51 -1.49 -8.23
N PRO A 265 2.58 -2.15 -8.94
CA PRO A 265 1.49 -1.47 -9.62
C PRO A 265 0.66 -0.57 -8.69
N MET A 266 0.39 0.66 -9.14
CA MET A 266 -0.31 1.69 -8.33
C MET A 266 -1.73 1.30 -7.91
N PHE A 267 -2.40 0.42 -8.66
CA PHE A 267 -3.74 -0.07 -8.28
C PHE A 267 -3.71 -0.97 -7.03
N HIS A 268 -2.54 -1.46 -6.61
CA HIS A 268 -2.41 -2.33 -5.46
C HIS A 268 -2.21 -1.52 -4.18
N ILE A 269 -2.90 -1.92 -3.12
CA ILE A 269 -2.89 -1.24 -1.81
C ILE A 269 -1.49 -0.93 -1.29
N PHE A 270 -0.53 -1.83 -1.50
CA PHE A 270 0.85 -1.62 -1.03
C PHE A 270 1.54 -0.46 -1.76
N SER A 271 1.35 -0.33 -3.08
CA SER A 271 1.90 0.78 -3.86
C SER A 271 1.20 2.10 -3.54
N GLU A 272 -0.12 2.07 -3.45
CA GLU A 272 -0.90 3.27 -3.13
C GLU A 272 -0.54 3.83 -1.75
N MET A 273 -0.56 2.97 -0.72
CA MET A 273 -0.43 3.43 0.66
C MET A 273 1.02 3.72 1.03
N VAL A 274 1.96 2.88 0.59
CA VAL A 274 3.38 2.99 0.97
C VAL A 274 4.20 3.81 -0.01
N GLY A 275 3.81 3.81 -1.29
CA GLY A 275 4.40 4.65 -2.32
C GLY A 275 3.67 5.97 -2.45
N VAL A 276 2.55 5.96 -3.17
CA VAL A 276 1.84 7.16 -3.68
C VAL A 276 1.47 8.13 -2.56
N LEU A 277 0.72 7.68 -1.56
CA LEU A 277 0.18 8.55 -0.52
C LEU A 277 1.22 8.94 0.54
N ASN A 278 2.20 8.08 0.81
CA ASN A 278 3.34 8.47 1.64
C ASN A 278 4.06 9.67 1.05
N ALA A 279 4.24 9.78 -0.27
CA ALA A 279 4.88 10.96 -0.87
C ALA A 279 4.05 12.24 -0.83
N ALA A 280 2.74 12.14 -0.60
CA ALA A 280 1.92 13.33 -0.39
C ALA A 280 2.16 13.94 1.01
N VAL A 281 2.59 13.12 1.99
CA VAL A 281 2.82 13.51 3.39
C VAL A 281 4.32 13.74 3.66
N ALA A 282 5.15 12.88 3.10
CA ALA A 282 6.59 12.89 3.14
C ALA A 282 7.14 13.71 1.99
N LYS A 283 8.07 14.63 2.22
CA LYS A 283 8.84 15.28 1.15
C LYS A 283 9.85 14.31 0.50
N CYS A 284 9.36 13.13 0.09
CA CYS A 284 10.10 12.01 -0.50
C CYS A 284 10.14 12.15 -2.03
N HIS A 285 11.25 11.78 -2.63
CA HIS A 285 11.31 11.56 -4.08
C HIS A 285 10.82 10.13 -4.39
N LEU A 286 9.72 10.00 -5.14
CA LEU A 286 9.25 8.71 -5.63
C LEU A 286 9.77 8.42 -7.03
N THR A 287 10.19 7.17 -7.23
CA THR A 287 10.56 6.65 -8.53
C THR A 287 9.70 5.43 -8.87
N PHE A 288 8.86 5.56 -9.89
CA PHE A 288 8.11 4.44 -10.47
C PHE A 288 8.88 3.91 -11.68
N PRO A 289 9.58 2.76 -11.57
CA PRO A 289 10.46 2.30 -12.64
C PRO A 289 9.72 1.82 -13.89
N ALA A 290 8.48 1.36 -13.73
CA ALA A 290 7.63 0.86 -14.79
C ALA A 290 6.16 0.77 -14.32
N VAL A 291 5.22 0.63 -15.26
CA VAL A 291 3.78 0.47 -14.97
C VAL A 291 3.47 -0.88 -14.30
N LEU A 292 4.19 -1.93 -14.72
CA LEU A 292 4.16 -3.26 -14.13
C LEU A 292 5.58 -3.63 -13.66
N PRO A 293 5.74 -4.55 -12.70
CA PRO A 293 7.04 -4.97 -12.22
C PRO A 293 7.98 -5.34 -13.38
N ASP A 294 9.17 -4.76 -13.37
CA ASP A 294 10.22 -4.98 -14.35
C ASP A 294 11.59 -4.82 -13.69
N THR A 295 12.32 -5.93 -13.56
CA THR A 295 13.55 -5.98 -12.76
C THR A 295 14.65 -5.09 -13.33
N VAL A 296 14.82 -5.08 -14.65
CA VAL A 296 15.81 -4.25 -15.35
C VAL A 296 15.52 -2.77 -15.15
N SER A 297 14.27 -2.34 -15.36
CA SER A 297 13.87 -0.95 -15.15
C SER A 297 13.97 -0.55 -13.68
N THR A 298 13.72 -1.48 -12.75
CA THR A 298 13.88 -1.24 -11.31
C THR A 298 15.35 -0.99 -10.95
N MET A 299 16.27 -1.87 -11.38
CA MET A 299 17.71 -1.68 -11.13
C MET A 299 18.25 -0.41 -11.79
N ARG A 300 17.81 -0.10 -13.02
CA ARG A 300 18.15 1.14 -13.72
C ARG A 300 17.66 2.38 -12.95
N ALA A 301 16.40 2.38 -12.50
CA ALA A 301 15.84 3.47 -11.72
C ALA A 301 16.59 3.68 -10.40
N ILE A 302 16.92 2.60 -9.68
CA ILE A 302 17.74 2.69 -8.47
C ILE A 302 19.11 3.31 -8.78
N HIS A 303 19.73 2.88 -9.89
CA HIS A 303 21.03 3.37 -10.35
C HIS A 303 21.03 4.86 -10.71
N GLU A 304 20.05 5.29 -11.53
CA GLU A 304 19.97 6.63 -12.10
C GLU A 304 19.46 7.63 -11.05
N GLU A 305 18.37 7.31 -10.37
CA GLU A 305 17.71 8.20 -9.40
C GLU A 305 18.29 8.12 -7.99
N LYS A 306 19.30 7.25 -7.78
CA LYS A 306 19.96 7.02 -6.47
C LYS A 306 18.95 6.70 -5.38
N CYS A 307 18.04 5.77 -5.67
CA CYS A 307 17.03 5.35 -4.70
C CYS A 307 17.69 4.82 -3.43
N THR A 308 17.20 5.28 -2.27
CA THR A 308 17.68 4.88 -0.94
C THR A 308 16.86 3.75 -0.34
N ALA A 309 15.62 3.60 -0.79
CA ALA A 309 14.70 2.57 -0.35
C ALA A 309 14.02 1.87 -1.52
N LEU A 310 13.68 0.60 -1.33
CA LEU A 310 12.91 -0.22 -2.27
C LEU A 310 11.77 -0.89 -1.53
N ILE A 311 10.54 -0.77 -2.03
CA ILE A 311 9.39 -1.53 -1.55
C ILE A 311 9.00 -2.60 -2.57
N GLY A 312 8.61 -3.79 -2.11
CA GLY A 312 8.31 -4.87 -3.05
C GLY A 312 7.70 -6.12 -2.43
N ALA A 313 7.16 -7.00 -3.28
CA ALA A 313 6.94 -8.39 -2.90
C ALA A 313 8.29 -9.14 -2.94
N PRO A 314 8.42 -10.31 -2.28
CA PRO A 314 9.66 -11.10 -2.27
C PRO A 314 10.27 -11.35 -3.64
N ILE A 315 9.43 -11.58 -4.65
CA ILE A 315 9.87 -11.84 -6.03
C ILE A 315 10.69 -10.68 -6.61
N ILE A 316 10.39 -9.43 -6.26
CA ILE A 316 11.11 -8.26 -6.75
C ILE A 316 12.55 -8.27 -6.25
N PHE A 317 12.73 -8.54 -4.95
CA PHE A 317 14.06 -8.65 -4.36
C PHE A 317 14.81 -9.87 -4.89
N ARG A 318 14.11 -10.98 -5.11
CA ARG A 318 14.68 -12.23 -5.63
C ARG A 318 15.18 -12.05 -7.06
N ASP A 319 14.38 -11.43 -7.91
CA ASP A 319 14.74 -11.17 -9.29
C ASP A 319 15.92 -10.22 -9.40
N ILE A 320 16.00 -9.19 -8.54
CA ILE A 320 17.19 -8.31 -8.47
C ILE A 320 18.43 -9.10 -8.02
N LEU A 321 18.31 -9.89 -6.94
CA LEU A 321 19.41 -10.67 -6.40
C LEU A 321 19.98 -11.63 -7.45
N MET A 322 19.11 -12.32 -8.19
CA MET A 322 19.48 -13.38 -9.13
C MET A 322 19.73 -12.87 -10.56
N HIS A 323 19.60 -11.57 -10.84
CA HIS A 323 19.74 -11.06 -12.19
C HIS A 323 21.20 -11.19 -12.68
N PRO A 324 21.46 -11.81 -13.85
CA PRO A 324 22.84 -12.01 -14.35
C PRO A 324 23.57 -10.68 -14.56
N ASP A 325 22.83 -9.66 -15.02
CA ASP A 325 23.35 -8.32 -15.28
C ASP A 325 23.29 -7.38 -14.08
N ARG A 326 22.97 -7.85 -12.86
CA ARG A 326 22.85 -7.01 -11.64
C ARG A 326 24.04 -6.07 -11.47
N LYS A 327 25.26 -6.59 -11.69
CA LYS A 327 26.52 -5.85 -11.52
C LYS A 327 26.71 -4.69 -12.52
N LYS A 328 25.93 -4.60 -13.59
CA LYS A 328 25.93 -3.45 -14.52
C LYS A 328 25.30 -2.21 -13.87
N TYR A 329 24.50 -2.38 -12.82
CA TYR A 329 23.82 -1.31 -12.11
C TYR A 329 24.50 -1.05 -10.77
N ASN A 330 24.92 0.19 -10.54
CA ASN A 330 25.33 0.65 -9.21
C ASN A 330 24.10 0.79 -8.29
N LEU A 331 23.93 -0.16 -7.36
CA LEU A 331 22.86 -0.20 -6.36
C LEU A 331 23.30 0.27 -4.96
N THR A 332 24.49 0.87 -4.81
CA THR A 332 25.05 1.19 -3.48
C THR A 332 24.29 2.26 -2.70
N SER A 333 23.44 3.04 -3.35
CA SER A 333 22.55 3.98 -2.67
C SER A 333 21.42 3.27 -1.89
N LEU A 334 21.09 2.03 -2.26
CA LEU A 334 19.94 1.31 -1.74
C LEU A 334 20.23 0.72 -0.36
N VAL A 335 19.93 1.48 0.69
CA VAL A 335 20.25 1.11 2.09
C VAL A 335 19.11 0.38 2.80
N PHE A 336 17.87 0.55 2.34
CA PHE A 336 16.66 0.00 2.97
C PHE A 336 15.78 -0.77 1.99
N GLY A 337 15.23 -1.90 2.46
CA GLY A 337 14.23 -2.67 1.73
C GLY A 337 13.04 -3.00 2.63
N LEU A 338 11.83 -2.78 2.12
CA LEU A 338 10.59 -3.14 2.80
C LEU A 338 9.82 -4.14 1.96
N SER A 339 9.71 -5.35 2.47
CA SER A 339 9.00 -6.44 1.79
C SER A 339 7.63 -6.69 2.42
N GLY A 340 6.65 -7.03 1.59
CA GLY A 340 5.31 -7.38 2.03
C GLY A 340 4.62 -8.38 1.09
N ALA A 341 3.32 -8.56 1.29
CA ALA A 341 2.44 -9.52 0.58
C ALA A 341 2.62 -11.00 0.93
N ASN A 342 3.86 -11.49 1.04
CA ASN A 342 4.21 -12.86 1.43
C ASN A 342 5.43 -12.83 2.37
N ALA A 343 5.50 -13.79 3.31
CA ALA A 343 6.67 -13.96 4.17
C ALA A 343 7.90 -14.34 3.35
N MET A 344 9.09 -13.91 3.80
CA MET A 344 10.37 -14.31 3.21
C MET A 344 11.13 -15.21 4.15
N HIS A 345 11.83 -16.18 3.59
CA HIS A 345 12.74 -17.03 4.33
C HIS A 345 13.90 -16.23 4.90
N ILE A 346 14.29 -16.55 6.15
CA ILE A 346 15.41 -15.89 6.83
C ILE A 346 16.72 -16.00 6.04
N ASP A 347 16.97 -17.11 5.38
CA ASP A 347 18.21 -17.31 4.62
C ASP A 347 18.22 -16.50 3.33
N PHE A 348 17.07 -16.32 2.68
CA PHE A 348 16.94 -15.40 1.56
C PHE A 348 17.21 -13.96 1.99
N LEU A 349 16.65 -13.54 3.13
CA LEU A 349 16.91 -12.22 3.70
C LEU A 349 18.39 -12.00 4.02
N ARG A 350 19.05 -12.97 4.66
CA ARG A 350 20.49 -12.93 4.95
C ARG A 350 21.33 -12.86 3.68
N GLN A 351 20.97 -13.64 2.66
CA GLN A 351 21.65 -13.61 1.36
C GLN A 351 21.49 -12.24 0.70
N LEU A 352 20.29 -11.66 0.75
CA LEU A 352 19.99 -10.35 0.21
C LEU A 352 20.81 -9.24 0.88
N GLU A 353 20.88 -9.21 2.21
CA GLU A 353 21.69 -8.24 2.97
C GLU A 353 23.21 -8.41 2.73
N LYS A 354 23.64 -9.62 2.38
CA LYS A 354 25.05 -9.93 2.07
C LYS A 354 25.45 -9.52 0.65
N GLU A 355 24.57 -9.71 -0.32
CA GLU A 355 24.90 -9.60 -1.75
C GLU A 355 24.39 -8.33 -2.44
N VAL A 356 23.36 -7.70 -1.87
CA VAL A 356 22.81 -6.44 -2.32
C VAL A 356 23.11 -5.40 -1.24
N PRO A 357 23.43 -4.14 -1.57
CA PRO A 357 23.77 -3.10 -0.59
C PRO A 357 22.68 -2.71 0.44
N ILE A 358 21.58 -3.48 0.51
CA ILE A 358 20.50 -3.27 1.47
C ILE A 358 21.00 -3.67 2.85
N THR A 359 21.32 -2.68 3.66
CA THR A 359 21.78 -2.88 5.05
C THR A 359 20.66 -3.27 6.01
N ARG A 360 19.41 -2.93 5.66
CA ARG A 360 18.24 -3.17 6.51
C ARG A 360 17.05 -3.65 5.69
N MET A 361 16.74 -4.93 5.83
CA MET A 361 15.48 -5.50 5.37
C MET A 361 14.43 -5.51 6.47
N ALA A 362 13.26 -4.96 6.18
CA ALA A 362 12.07 -5.05 7.01
C ALA A 362 11.01 -5.92 6.33
N GLN A 363 10.33 -6.74 7.12
CA GLN A 363 9.10 -7.41 6.71
C GLN A 363 7.91 -6.62 7.24
N ALA A 364 6.93 -6.40 6.38
CA ALA A 364 5.67 -5.77 6.70
C ALA A 364 4.51 -6.72 6.41
N TYR A 365 3.59 -6.81 7.36
CA TYR A 365 2.38 -7.59 7.20
C TYR A 365 1.16 -6.68 7.24
N GLY A 366 0.20 -7.00 6.38
CA GLY A 366 -0.94 -6.16 6.07
C GLY A 366 -1.76 -6.74 4.94
N MET A 367 -2.97 -6.23 4.80
CA MET A 367 -3.91 -6.64 3.76
C MET A 367 -4.71 -5.44 3.26
N THR A 368 -5.47 -5.66 2.19
CA THR A 368 -6.32 -4.60 1.62
C THR A 368 -7.33 -4.11 2.65
N GLU A 369 -7.92 -5.02 3.40
CA GLU A 369 -8.93 -4.73 4.43
C GLU A 369 -8.37 -3.99 5.65
N THR A 370 -7.06 -3.81 5.73
CA THR A 370 -6.38 -3.03 6.79
C THR A 370 -5.68 -1.80 6.22
N ALA A 371 -6.06 -1.35 5.03
CA ALA A 371 -5.46 -0.23 4.32
C ALA A 371 -3.93 -0.32 4.15
N GLY A 372 -3.31 -1.50 4.25
CA GLY A 372 -1.86 -1.66 4.19
C GLY A 372 -1.26 -2.25 5.47
N ILE A 373 -0.09 -1.74 5.87
CA ILE A 373 0.82 -2.34 6.87
C ILE A 373 0.24 -2.21 8.29
N ILE A 374 0.01 -3.33 8.96
CA ILE A 374 -0.42 -3.37 10.37
C ILE A 374 0.65 -3.83 11.33
N THR A 375 1.68 -4.54 10.85
CA THR A 375 2.87 -4.85 11.65
C THR A 375 4.15 -4.64 10.84
N SER A 376 5.24 -4.28 11.52
CA SER A 376 6.58 -4.23 10.92
C SER A 376 7.61 -4.91 11.80
N SER A 377 8.52 -5.65 11.17
CA SER A 377 9.61 -6.35 11.86
C SER A 377 10.80 -5.46 12.23
N MET A 378 10.78 -4.19 11.86
CA MET A 378 11.83 -3.23 12.21
C MET A 378 11.29 -2.23 13.23
N TRP A 379 12.00 -2.01 14.33
CA TRP A 379 11.68 -0.99 15.33
C TRP A 379 12.93 -0.22 15.74
N ALA A 380 12.78 1.06 16.07
CA ALA A 380 13.91 1.86 16.56
C ALA A 380 14.47 1.26 17.86
N GLY A 381 15.79 1.03 17.90
CA GLY A 381 16.48 0.42 19.04
C GLY A 381 16.44 -1.12 19.08
N ASP A 382 15.71 -1.77 18.18
CA ASP A 382 15.75 -3.22 18.03
C ASP A 382 16.81 -3.62 17.00
N GLU A 383 17.90 -4.19 17.51
CA GLU A 383 19.00 -4.74 16.70
C GLU A 383 18.96 -6.27 16.60
N ASP A 384 17.92 -6.94 17.13
CA ASP A 384 17.79 -8.39 17.03
C ASP A 384 17.47 -8.81 15.60
N VAL A 385 18.53 -9.14 14.86
CA VAL A 385 18.47 -9.66 13.49
C VAL A 385 17.59 -10.91 13.42
N LYS A 386 17.61 -11.78 14.43
CA LYS A 386 16.79 -13.01 14.41
C LYS A 386 15.31 -12.64 14.42
N ARG A 387 14.87 -11.75 15.31
CA ARG A 387 13.46 -11.30 15.36
C ARG A 387 13.05 -10.55 14.10
N ARG A 388 13.88 -9.60 13.65
CA ARG A 388 13.62 -8.81 12.44
C ARG A 388 13.42 -9.67 11.19
N LEU A 389 14.17 -10.77 11.07
CA LEU A 389 14.11 -11.65 9.90
C LEU A 389 13.13 -12.82 10.02
N SER A 390 12.76 -13.25 11.23
CA SER A 390 11.86 -14.41 11.44
C SER A 390 10.40 -14.04 11.75
N SER A 391 10.15 -12.82 12.22
CA SER A 391 8.80 -12.35 12.54
C SER A 391 8.22 -11.50 11.41
N ILE A 392 6.90 -11.34 11.41
CA ILE A 392 6.20 -10.26 10.69
C ILE A 392 6.11 -8.98 11.54
N GLY A 393 6.72 -9.00 12.72
CA GLY A 393 6.97 -7.83 13.54
C GLY A 393 5.88 -7.48 14.55
N ARG A 394 5.94 -6.26 15.06
CA ARG A 394 5.02 -5.74 16.09
C ARG A 394 3.97 -4.81 15.48
N PRO A 395 2.84 -4.56 16.15
CA PRO A 395 1.78 -3.67 15.66
C PRO A 395 2.28 -2.25 15.38
N MET A 396 1.91 -1.68 14.23
CA MET A 396 2.15 -0.27 13.93
C MET A 396 1.47 0.62 14.97
N PRO A 397 1.99 1.84 15.24
CA PRO A 397 1.38 2.77 16.19
C PRO A 397 -0.12 2.98 15.94
N GLY A 398 -0.91 2.91 17.01
CA GLY A 398 -2.37 3.08 16.96
C GLY A 398 -3.16 1.82 16.57
N LEU A 399 -2.50 0.68 16.39
CA LEU A 399 -3.12 -0.60 16.06
C LEU A 399 -2.92 -1.63 17.16
N GLU A 400 -3.92 -2.50 17.30
CA GLU A 400 -3.93 -3.62 18.22
C GLU A 400 -3.88 -4.93 17.44
N ILE A 401 -3.13 -5.91 17.95
CA ILE A 401 -3.07 -7.28 17.43
C ILE A 401 -3.30 -8.26 18.57
N LYS A 402 -4.04 -9.33 18.30
CA LYS A 402 -4.16 -10.49 19.19
C LYS A 402 -4.17 -11.79 18.39
N ILE A 403 -3.86 -12.88 19.06
CA ILE A 403 -3.96 -14.24 18.53
C ILE A 403 -5.14 -14.93 19.19
N VAL A 404 -6.05 -15.54 18.43
CA VAL A 404 -7.25 -16.18 18.97
C VAL A 404 -7.42 -17.65 18.58
N ASP A 405 -8.05 -18.44 19.44
CA ASP A 405 -8.43 -19.80 19.15
C ASP A 405 -9.67 -19.87 18.24
N GLN A 406 -10.09 -21.10 17.89
CA GLN A 406 -11.28 -21.33 17.08
C GLN A 406 -12.60 -20.90 17.73
N LYS A 407 -12.61 -20.73 19.07
CA LYS A 407 -13.76 -20.24 19.84
C LYS A 407 -13.78 -18.70 19.94
N GLY A 408 -12.74 -18.03 19.45
CA GLY A 408 -12.59 -16.58 19.48
C GLY A 408 -11.95 -16.03 20.77
N ASN A 409 -11.43 -16.90 21.64
CA ASN A 409 -10.72 -16.49 22.85
C ASN A 409 -9.27 -16.14 22.52
N THR A 410 -8.75 -15.09 23.16
CA THR A 410 -7.32 -14.77 23.06
C THR A 410 -6.49 -15.89 23.68
N VAL A 411 -5.50 -16.40 22.95
CA VAL A 411 -4.64 -17.49 23.44
C VAL A 411 -3.46 -16.96 24.26
N PRO A 412 -2.85 -17.77 25.14
CA PRO A 412 -1.59 -17.41 25.81
C PRO A 412 -0.46 -17.13 24.81
N ILE A 413 0.52 -16.32 25.22
CA ILE A 413 1.75 -16.06 24.46
C ILE A 413 2.43 -17.39 24.02
N GLY A 414 2.95 -17.40 22.79
CA GLY A 414 3.57 -18.56 22.16
C GLY A 414 2.60 -19.61 21.60
N LYS A 415 1.29 -19.53 21.87
CA LYS A 415 0.29 -20.44 21.26
C LYS A 415 -0.15 -19.95 19.88
N SER A 416 -0.38 -20.90 18.99
CA SER A 416 -0.87 -20.63 17.62
C SER A 416 -2.37 -20.35 17.61
N GLY A 417 -2.79 -19.42 16.76
CA GLY A 417 -4.18 -19.09 16.53
C GLY A 417 -4.36 -18.08 15.39
N GLU A 418 -5.59 -17.66 15.12
CA GLU A 418 -5.88 -16.64 14.11
C GLU A 418 -5.37 -15.27 14.56
N ILE A 419 -4.65 -14.59 13.69
CA ILE A 419 -4.24 -13.20 13.86
C ILE A 419 -5.49 -12.32 13.68
N GLN A 420 -5.78 -11.46 14.65
CA GLN A 420 -6.83 -10.45 14.53
C GLN A 420 -6.26 -9.07 14.81
N THR A 421 -6.77 -8.07 14.09
CA THR A 421 -6.34 -6.68 14.25
C THR A 421 -7.52 -5.74 14.49
N ARG A 422 -7.26 -4.64 15.20
CA ARG A 422 -8.22 -3.56 15.41
C ARG A 422 -7.48 -2.23 15.41
N GLY A 423 -8.13 -1.18 14.90
CA GLY A 423 -7.60 0.17 14.91
C GLY A 423 -8.12 0.99 13.74
N HIS A 424 -7.55 2.17 13.56
CA HIS A 424 -7.96 3.12 12.51
C HIS A 424 -7.81 2.56 11.10
N SER A 425 -6.91 1.60 10.88
CA SER A 425 -6.60 1.06 9.55
C SER A 425 -7.62 0.06 9.02
N VAL A 426 -8.49 -0.49 9.89
CA VAL A 426 -9.49 -1.48 9.51
C VAL A 426 -10.53 -0.84 8.59
N MET A 427 -10.76 -1.47 7.43
CA MET A 427 -11.74 -1.03 6.44
C MET A 427 -13.12 -0.81 7.06
N ARG A 428 -13.92 0.03 6.40
CA ARG A 428 -15.31 0.28 6.81
C ARG A 428 -16.15 -0.98 6.61
N GLU A 429 -16.13 -1.52 5.40
CA GLU A 429 -16.98 -2.62 4.95
C GLU A 429 -16.47 -3.19 3.61
N TYR A 430 -17.02 -4.32 3.20
CA TYR A 430 -17.09 -4.67 1.78
C TYR A 430 -18.32 -3.99 1.16
N TYR A 431 -18.12 -3.16 0.13
CA TYR A 431 -19.17 -2.37 -0.50
C TYR A 431 -20.34 -3.25 -0.98
N GLY A 432 -21.54 -2.96 -0.45
CA GLY A 432 -22.75 -3.69 -0.80
C GLY A 432 -22.70 -5.19 -0.45
N ASP A 433 -21.93 -5.58 0.57
CA ASP A 433 -21.83 -6.96 1.06
C ASP A 433 -21.74 -6.98 2.61
N ILE A 434 -22.89 -6.78 3.24
CA ILE A 434 -23.01 -6.67 4.69
C ILE A 434 -22.70 -7.99 5.41
N GLU A 435 -23.08 -9.13 4.82
CA GLU A 435 -22.88 -10.43 5.44
C GLU A 435 -21.40 -10.79 5.44
N LYS A 436 -20.69 -10.61 4.31
CA LYS A 436 -19.24 -10.79 4.29
C LYS A 436 -18.52 -9.82 5.22
N THR A 437 -19.04 -8.59 5.35
CA THR A 437 -18.48 -7.61 6.29
C THR A 437 -18.59 -8.10 7.74
N LYS A 438 -19.75 -8.63 8.15
CA LYS A 438 -19.94 -9.18 9.52
C LYS A 438 -19.13 -10.45 9.78
N GLU A 439 -18.92 -11.27 8.75
CA GLU A 439 -18.05 -12.45 8.86
C GLU A 439 -16.59 -12.08 9.12
N THR A 440 -16.11 -11.01 8.46
CA THR A 440 -14.72 -10.55 8.52
C THR A 440 -14.45 -9.59 9.68
N ILE A 441 -15.39 -8.70 10.01
CA ILE A 441 -15.24 -7.70 11.07
C ILE A 441 -16.27 -8.00 12.16
N THR A 442 -15.77 -8.33 13.35
CA THR A 442 -16.60 -8.57 14.53
C THR A 442 -17.34 -7.31 14.99
N PRO A 443 -18.41 -7.42 15.81
CA PRO A 443 -19.11 -6.26 16.37
C PRO A 443 -18.21 -5.31 17.15
N SER A 444 -17.16 -5.83 17.80
CA SER A 444 -16.14 -5.06 18.52
C SER A 444 -14.98 -4.59 17.63
N ARG A 445 -15.19 -4.57 16.31
CA ARG A 445 -14.30 -4.04 15.24
C ARG A 445 -12.95 -4.76 15.11
N TRP A 446 -12.82 -5.96 15.67
CA TRP A 446 -11.70 -6.85 15.31
C TRP A 446 -11.92 -7.40 13.91
N LEU A 447 -10.93 -7.17 13.04
CA LEU A 447 -10.82 -7.78 11.74
C LEU A 447 -10.15 -9.15 11.88
N ARG A 448 -10.81 -10.17 11.35
CA ARG A 448 -10.32 -11.54 11.20
C ARG A 448 -9.49 -11.62 9.93
N THR A 449 -8.17 -11.81 10.06
CA THR A 449 -7.29 -11.80 8.88
C THR A 449 -7.38 -13.09 8.07
N GLY A 450 -7.82 -14.19 8.69
CA GLY A 450 -7.77 -15.53 8.10
C GLY A 450 -6.34 -16.13 8.05
N ASP A 451 -5.37 -15.45 8.66
CA ASP A 451 -3.98 -15.88 8.78
C ASP A 451 -3.72 -16.41 10.20
N GLU A 452 -2.94 -17.48 10.30
CA GLU A 452 -2.55 -18.12 11.54
C GLU A 452 -1.14 -17.65 11.96
N GLY A 453 -0.95 -17.42 13.25
CA GLY A 453 0.32 -16.95 13.80
C GLY A 453 0.46 -17.20 15.29
N THR A 454 1.65 -16.90 15.80
CA THR A 454 1.98 -16.85 17.23
C THR A 454 2.48 -15.45 17.61
N MET A 455 2.52 -15.15 18.89
CA MET A 455 3.08 -13.89 19.42
C MET A 455 4.06 -14.22 20.55
N ASP A 456 5.23 -13.55 20.60
CA ASP A 456 6.17 -13.67 21.72
C ASP A 456 5.90 -12.64 22.83
N GLU A 457 6.67 -12.73 23.92
CA GLU A 457 6.51 -11.87 25.12
C GLU A 457 6.76 -10.38 24.83
N ASP A 458 7.52 -10.07 23.77
CA ASP A 458 7.81 -8.70 23.35
C ASP A 458 6.79 -8.18 22.31
N GLY A 459 5.80 -9.00 21.94
CA GLY A 459 4.73 -8.65 21.00
C GLY A 459 5.14 -8.77 19.52
N TYR A 460 6.22 -9.49 19.22
CA TYR A 460 6.53 -9.88 17.83
C TYR A 460 5.59 -10.98 17.41
N VAL A 461 4.98 -10.79 16.24
CA VAL A 461 4.05 -11.75 15.65
C VAL A 461 4.80 -12.58 14.61
N TYR A 462 4.57 -13.89 14.63
CA TYR A 462 5.17 -14.83 13.70
C TYR A 462 4.07 -15.44 12.84
N PHE A 463 4.21 -15.31 11.52
CA PHE A 463 3.27 -15.88 10.57
C PHE A 463 3.51 -17.38 10.42
N VAL A 464 2.47 -18.17 10.63
CA VAL A 464 2.50 -19.64 10.52
C VAL A 464 1.95 -20.10 9.16
N GLY A 465 0.87 -19.47 8.68
CA GLY A 465 0.28 -19.82 7.39
C GLY A 465 -1.10 -19.20 7.19
N ARG A 466 -1.70 -19.40 6.02
CA ARG A 466 -3.10 -19.02 5.79
C ARG A 466 -4.01 -20.17 6.16
N LYS A 467 -5.09 -19.90 6.89
CA LYS A 467 -6.06 -20.92 7.31
C LYS A 467 -6.61 -21.74 6.13
N LYS A 468 -6.83 -21.09 4.98
CA LYS A 468 -7.32 -21.73 3.75
C LYS A 468 -6.27 -22.50 2.95
N ASP A 469 -4.99 -22.27 3.21
CA ASP A 469 -3.89 -22.93 2.51
C ASP A 469 -3.37 -24.14 3.33
N ILE A 470 -3.84 -24.34 4.57
CA ILE A 470 -3.48 -25.49 5.40
C ILE A 470 -3.95 -26.77 4.71
N ILE A 471 -3.01 -27.68 4.49
CA ILE A 471 -3.28 -28.99 3.89
C ILE A 471 -3.74 -29.93 5.00
N ASN A 472 -4.88 -30.59 4.81
CA ASN A 472 -5.40 -31.60 5.72
C ASN A 472 -5.25 -32.98 5.09
N ARG A 473 -4.12 -33.63 5.38
CA ARG A 473 -3.80 -34.96 4.86
C ARG A 473 -4.17 -36.02 5.91
N GLY A 474 -5.28 -36.73 5.69
CA GLY A 474 -5.73 -37.80 6.57
C GLY A 474 -5.95 -37.36 8.02
N GLY A 475 -6.47 -36.14 8.22
CA GLY A 475 -6.71 -35.55 9.55
C GLY A 475 -5.51 -34.81 10.15
N VAL A 476 -4.34 -34.83 9.50
CA VAL A 476 -3.13 -34.13 9.94
C VAL A 476 -3.01 -32.79 9.21
N LYS A 477 -2.86 -31.71 9.99
CA LYS A 477 -2.62 -30.37 9.45
C LYS A 477 -1.15 -30.20 9.07
N ILE A 478 -0.92 -29.82 7.82
CA ILE A 478 0.39 -29.52 7.27
C ILE A 478 0.37 -28.06 6.81
N TYR A 479 1.33 -27.29 7.29
CA TYR A 479 1.45 -25.88 6.95
C TYR A 479 2.38 -25.75 5.74
N PRO A 480 1.90 -25.28 4.57
CA PRO A 480 2.73 -25.19 3.37
C PRO A 480 4.00 -24.38 3.56
N VAL A 481 3.94 -23.30 4.35
CA VAL A 481 5.07 -22.41 4.63
C VAL A 481 6.22 -23.16 5.28
N GLU A 482 5.94 -24.11 6.18
CA GLU A 482 6.98 -24.95 6.80
C GLU A 482 7.72 -25.75 5.73
N VAL A 483 6.97 -26.40 4.84
CA VAL A 483 7.53 -27.23 3.76
C VAL A 483 8.27 -26.35 2.74
N GLU A 484 7.74 -25.17 2.40
CA GLU A 484 8.38 -24.19 1.52
C GLU A 484 9.70 -23.71 2.09
N ASN A 485 9.74 -23.36 3.39
CA ASN A 485 10.95 -22.97 4.10
C ASN A 485 12.02 -24.05 3.97
N THR A 486 11.67 -25.31 4.25
CA THR A 486 12.65 -26.40 4.19
C THR A 486 13.09 -26.70 2.76
N ILE A 487 12.21 -26.59 1.76
CA ILE A 487 12.61 -26.74 0.35
C ILE A 487 13.57 -25.60 -0.06
N ALA A 488 13.33 -24.38 0.41
CA ALA A 488 14.17 -23.22 0.10
C ALA A 488 15.60 -23.31 0.67
N GLU A 489 15.84 -24.15 1.67
CA GLU A 489 17.19 -24.45 2.18
C GLU A 489 18.03 -25.26 1.19
N HIS A 490 17.40 -25.89 0.18
CA HIS A 490 18.13 -26.68 -0.80
C HIS A 490 19.05 -25.78 -1.68
N PRO A 491 20.34 -26.10 -1.85
CA PRO A 491 21.31 -25.21 -2.52
C PRO A 491 20.94 -24.82 -3.95
N TYR A 492 20.19 -25.66 -4.65
CA TYR A 492 19.78 -25.44 -6.05
C TYR A 492 18.40 -24.81 -6.21
N VAL A 493 17.64 -24.63 -5.13
CA VAL A 493 16.29 -24.07 -5.20
C VAL A 493 16.35 -22.55 -5.15
N VAL A 494 15.56 -21.92 -6.03
CA VAL A 494 15.29 -20.47 -6.02
C VAL A 494 14.04 -20.19 -5.20
N ASP A 495 12.98 -20.93 -5.42
CA ASP A 495 11.68 -20.69 -4.81
C ASP A 495 10.81 -21.94 -4.90
N ALA A 496 9.85 -22.08 -3.98
CA ALA A 496 8.94 -23.22 -3.93
C ALA A 496 7.52 -22.78 -3.57
N GLN A 497 6.53 -23.46 -4.15
CA GLN A 497 5.11 -23.25 -3.86
C GLN A 497 4.48 -24.59 -3.50
N VAL A 498 4.03 -24.71 -2.25
CA VAL A 498 3.41 -25.92 -1.70
C VAL A 498 1.90 -25.72 -1.57
N PHE A 499 1.12 -26.69 -2.01
CA PHE A 499 -0.34 -26.68 -2.02
C PHE A 499 -0.90 -28.11 -1.96
N SER A 500 -2.18 -28.26 -1.61
CA SER A 500 -2.88 -29.54 -1.62
C SER A 500 -3.31 -29.94 -3.04
N VAL A 501 -3.37 -31.24 -3.30
CA VAL A 501 -4.10 -31.83 -4.43
C VAL A 501 -5.03 -32.93 -3.93
N PRO A 502 -6.17 -33.19 -4.61
CA PRO A 502 -7.11 -34.22 -4.18
C PRO A 502 -6.49 -35.62 -4.13
N ASN A 503 -6.80 -36.39 -3.09
CA ASN A 503 -6.40 -37.78 -2.94
C ASN A 503 -7.57 -38.62 -2.37
N GLU A 504 -7.80 -39.81 -2.92
CA GLU A 504 -8.93 -40.67 -2.53
C GLU A 504 -8.84 -41.24 -1.11
N ARG A 505 -7.63 -41.45 -0.59
CA ARG A 505 -7.40 -42.09 0.71
C ARG A 505 -7.24 -41.08 1.84
N TYR A 506 -6.61 -39.94 1.55
CA TYR A 506 -6.22 -38.95 2.57
C TYR A 506 -6.98 -37.63 2.45
N ASP A 507 -7.98 -37.56 1.56
CA ASP A 507 -8.66 -36.35 1.06
C ASP A 507 -7.73 -35.41 0.29
N GLU A 508 -6.57 -35.08 0.86
CA GLU A 508 -5.55 -34.23 0.28
C GLU A 508 -4.15 -34.87 0.35
N GLU A 509 -3.32 -34.56 -0.63
CA GLU A 509 -1.88 -34.82 -0.61
C GLU A 509 -1.06 -33.55 -0.85
N VAL A 510 0.16 -33.55 -0.32
CA VAL A 510 1.09 -32.42 -0.45
C VAL A 510 1.72 -32.43 -1.84
N CYS A 511 1.58 -31.33 -2.57
CA CYS A 511 2.26 -31.07 -3.83
C CYS A 511 3.19 -29.86 -3.71
N ALA A 512 4.36 -29.92 -4.34
CA ALA A 512 5.29 -28.81 -4.43
C ALA A 512 5.66 -28.52 -5.89
N TRP A 513 5.55 -27.25 -6.30
CA TRP A 513 6.19 -26.74 -7.52
C TRP A 513 7.45 -25.99 -7.13
N ILE A 514 8.55 -26.25 -7.84
CA ILE A 514 9.89 -25.79 -7.46
C ILE A 514 10.55 -25.11 -8.66
N ARG A 515 11.15 -23.95 -8.43
CA ARG A 515 12.04 -23.28 -9.39
C ARG A 515 13.48 -23.48 -8.95
N LEU A 516 14.33 -23.89 -9.89
CA LEU A 516 15.77 -24.05 -9.66
C LEU A 516 16.54 -22.78 -10.02
N LYS A 517 17.78 -22.69 -9.52
CA LYS A 517 18.70 -21.62 -9.89
C LYS A 517 19.10 -21.75 -11.37
N PRO A 518 19.22 -20.65 -12.13
CA PRO A 518 19.57 -20.72 -13.55
C PRO A 518 20.88 -21.46 -13.84
N ASP A 519 21.81 -21.43 -12.89
CA ASP A 519 23.13 -22.05 -12.91
C ASP A 519 23.22 -23.35 -12.10
N ALA A 520 22.09 -23.87 -11.60
CA ALA A 520 22.07 -25.11 -10.86
C ALA A 520 22.53 -26.30 -11.73
N PRO A 521 23.32 -27.24 -11.18
CA PRO A 521 23.51 -28.55 -11.80
C PRO A 521 22.18 -29.25 -12.05
N LYS A 522 22.19 -30.27 -12.91
CA LYS A 522 21.01 -31.07 -13.24
C LYS A 522 20.43 -31.74 -11.98
N CYS A 523 19.48 -31.08 -11.33
CA CYS A 523 18.78 -31.53 -10.15
C CYS A 523 17.48 -32.25 -10.57
N GLN A 524 17.27 -33.46 -10.08
CA GLN A 524 16.06 -34.24 -10.28
C GLN A 524 15.14 -34.14 -9.08
N VAL A 525 13.88 -34.56 -9.27
CA VAL A 525 12.87 -34.59 -8.20
C VAL A 525 13.33 -35.45 -7.01
N GLU A 526 14.01 -36.57 -7.26
CA GLU A 526 14.45 -37.46 -6.17
C GLU A 526 15.57 -36.84 -5.32
N ASP A 527 16.41 -35.97 -5.89
CA ASP A 527 17.42 -35.23 -5.14
C ASP A 527 16.76 -34.32 -4.10
N ILE A 528 15.72 -33.58 -4.50
CA ILE A 528 14.93 -32.76 -3.58
C ILE A 528 14.23 -33.64 -2.54
N ARG A 529 13.61 -34.75 -2.96
CA ARG A 529 12.89 -35.63 -2.03
C ARG A 529 13.85 -36.21 -0.98
N ASN A 530 15.04 -36.64 -1.37
CA ASN A 530 16.06 -37.15 -0.46
C ASN A 530 16.54 -36.06 0.50
N PHE A 531 16.75 -34.84 0.02
CA PHE A 531 17.09 -33.71 0.89
C PHE A 531 16.03 -33.44 1.97
N LEU A 532 14.74 -33.63 1.66
CA LEU A 532 13.65 -33.41 2.62
C LEU A 532 13.47 -34.55 3.64
N LYS A 533 13.88 -35.80 3.32
CA LYS A 533 13.71 -36.97 4.21
C LYS A 533 14.36 -36.78 5.59
N ASP A 534 15.49 -36.08 5.63
CA ASP A 534 16.23 -35.86 6.88
C ASP A 534 15.78 -34.59 7.64
N ARG A 535 14.85 -33.80 7.08
CA ARG A 535 14.47 -32.47 7.59
C ARG A 535 13.00 -32.33 7.91
N LEU A 536 12.16 -33.15 7.31
CA LEU A 536 10.70 -33.14 7.52
C LEU A 536 10.20 -34.51 7.96
N ALA A 537 9.17 -34.51 8.80
CA ALA A 537 8.42 -35.73 9.07
C ALA A 537 7.83 -36.28 7.76
N PHE A 538 7.82 -37.62 7.61
CA PHE A 538 7.48 -38.29 6.34
C PHE A 538 6.16 -37.83 5.71
N PHE A 539 5.15 -37.49 6.51
CA PHE A 539 3.83 -37.07 6.05
C PHE A 539 3.80 -35.63 5.50
N LYS A 540 4.83 -34.81 5.78
CA LYS A 540 4.98 -33.43 5.27
C LYS A 540 5.76 -33.38 3.96
N ILE A 541 6.50 -34.44 3.63
CA ILE A 541 7.27 -34.52 2.39
C ILE A 541 6.28 -34.54 1.22
N PRO A 542 6.42 -33.64 0.21
CA PRO A 542 5.52 -33.62 -0.93
C PRO A 542 5.48 -34.97 -1.66
N THR A 543 4.28 -35.56 -1.75
CA THR A 543 4.05 -36.76 -2.57
C THR A 543 4.39 -36.43 -4.02
N HIS A 544 3.95 -35.26 -4.49
CA HIS A 544 4.16 -34.78 -5.84
C HIS A 544 5.10 -33.59 -5.86
N ILE A 545 6.15 -33.65 -6.67
CA ILE A 545 7.08 -32.54 -6.88
C ILE A 545 7.18 -32.28 -8.39
N ARG A 546 7.07 -31.02 -8.79
CA ARG A 546 7.26 -30.56 -10.16
C ARG A 546 8.30 -29.45 -10.21
N ILE A 547 9.32 -29.63 -11.04
CA ILE A 547 10.27 -28.55 -11.35
C ILE A 547 9.70 -27.72 -12.50
N VAL A 548 9.66 -26.39 -12.35
CA VAL A 548 9.08 -25.45 -13.32
C VAL A 548 10.03 -24.27 -13.56
N ASP A 549 9.95 -23.67 -14.75
CA ASP A 549 10.71 -22.45 -15.06
C ASP A 549 10.11 -21.22 -14.38
N GLN A 550 8.78 -21.18 -14.27
CA GLN A 550 8.00 -20.08 -13.71
C GLN A 550 6.75 -20.56 -13.00
N PHE A 551 6.33 -19.82 -11.97
CA PHE A 551 5.05 -20.03 -11.30
C PHE A 551 3.93 -19.26 -11.99
N ILE A 552 2.69 -19.67 -11.72
CA ILE A 552 1.51 -18.91 -12.11
C ILE A 552 1.30 -17.80 -11.08
N MET A 553 1.47 -16.54 -11.50
CA MET A 553 1.48 -15.37 -10.62
C MET A 553 0.34 -14.41 -10.95
N THR A 554 -0.13 -13.66 -9.95
CA THR A 554 -0.96 -12.47 -10.17
C THR A 554 -0.10 -11.34 -10.73
N PRO A 555 -0.71 -10.29 -11.33
CA PRO A 555 0.03 -9.11 -11.79
C PRO A 555 0.82 -8.36 -10.69
N THR A 556 0.48 -8.63 -9.42
CA THR A 556 1.16 -8.07 -8.24
C THR A 556 2.29 -8.96 -7.73
N GLY A 557 2.66 -10.02 -8.46
CA GLY A 557 3.74 -10.93 -8.09
C GLY A 557 3.37 -11.93 -6.99
N LYS A 558 2.09 -12.29 -6.84
CA LYS A 558 1.62 -13.27 -5.83
C LYS A 558 1.31 -14.61 -6.48
N ALA A 559 1.79 -15.72 -5.92
CA ALA A 559 1.54 -17.05 -6.49
C ALA A 559 0.05 -17.46 -6.44
N GLN A 560 -0.47 -18.02 -7.54
CA GLN A 560 -1.84 -18.53 -7.67
C GLN A 560 -1.88 -20.04 -7.41
N LYS A 561 -1.67 -20.45 -6.15
CA LYS A 561 -1.63 -21.86 -5.73
C LYS A 561 -2.85 -22.69 -6.16
N PHE A 562 -4.04 -22.09 -6.17
CA PHE A 562 -5.26 -22.76 -6.63
C PHE A 562 -5.19 -23.18 -8.11
N LYS A 563 -4.65 -22.33 -9.01
CA LYS A 563 -4.48 -22.68 -10.43
C LYS A 563 -3.45 -23.77 -10.61
N MET A 564 -2.36 -23.72 -9.84
CA MET A 564 -1.32 -24.75 -9.86
C MET A 564 -1.88 -26.10 -9.36
N SER A 565 -2.73 -26.06 -8.32
CA SER A 565 -3.48 -27.22 -7.82
C SER A 565 -4.44 -27.79 -8.86
N GLU A 566 -5.24 -26.96 -9.53
CA GLU A 566 -6.16 -27.40 -10.60
C GLU A 566 -5.41 -28.10 -11.74
N ILE A 567 -4.31 -27.51 -12.21
CA ILE A 567 -3.47 -28.10 -13.26
C ILE A 567 -2.90 -29.44 -12.81
N MET A 568 -2.32 -29.48 -11.61
CA MET A 568 -1.74 -30.71 -11.06
C MET A 568 -2.80 -31.80 -10.87
N ALA A 569 -3.99 -31.46 -10.35
CA ALA A 569 -5.08 -32.39 -10.14
C ALA A 569 -5.58 -32.99 -11.46
N ASN A 570 -5.76 -32.16 -12.48
CA ASN A 570 -6.18 -32.61 -13.80
C ASN A 570 -5.17 -33.58 -14.44
N GLU A 571 -3.87 -33.28 -14.32
CA GLU A 571 -2.82 -34.15 -14.86
C GLU A 571 -2.73 -35.48 -14.10
N LEU A 572 -2.88 -35.47 -12.77
CA LEU A 572 -2.92 -36.69 -11.96
C LEU A 572 -4.11 -37.58 -12.32
N GLN A 573 -5.29 -37.00 -12.57
CA GLN A 573 -6.46 -37.74 -13.05
C GLN A 573 -6.25 -38.32 -14.45
N GLN A 574 -5.66 -37.57 -15.37
CA GLN A 574 -5.36 -38.07 -16.72
C GLN A 574 -4.36 -39.22 -16.71
N ASN A 575 -3.36 -39.18 -15.83
CA ASN A 575 -2.39 -40.27 -15.69
C ASN A 575 -3.01 -41.52 -15.06
N LYS A 576 -3.97 -41.35 -14.13
CA LYS A 576 -4.77 -42.47 -13.61
C LYS A 576 -5.66 -43.13 -14.67
N ASN A 577 -6.16 -42.37 -15.65
CA ASN A 577 -7.02 -42.90 -16.72
C ASN A 577 -6.23 -43.56 -17.88
N LYS A 578 -4.89 -43.41 -17.90
CA LYS A 578 -3.99 -44.02 -18.88
C LYS A 578 -3.39 -45.36 -18.42
N HIS A 579 -3.56 -45.69 -17.14
CA HIS A 579 -3.13 -46.92 -16.50
C HIS A 579 -4.36 -47.66 -15.99
#